data_AF-S9RUX5-F1
#
_entry.id   AF-S9RUX5-F1
#
_cell.length_a   1.000
_cell.length_b   1.000
_cell.length_c   1.000
_cell.angle_alpha   90.00
_cell.angle_beta   90.00
_cell.angle_gamma   90.00
#
_symmetry.space_group_name_H-M   'P 1'
#
loop_
_entity.id
_entity.type
_entity.pdbx_description
1 polymer ?
#
loop_
_entity_poly.entity_id
_entity_poly.type
_entity_poly.pdbx_seq_one_letter_code
_entity_poly.pdbx_strand_id
1 'polypeptide(L)'
;MEALKGEETVGELASRFGVHPSMIHQWKRALLEGASGVFERRSRKASEVDEEQVKDLHAKIRELAVANDFLARKLKPWTGK
;
A
#
# COMPACT_ATOMS: atom_id res chain seq x y z
N MET A 1 34.06 8.95 0.83
CA MET A 1 32.76 9.65 0.68
C MET A 1 32.42 9.66 -0.80
N GLU A 2 31.99 8.51 -1.30
CA GLU A 2 32.06 8.14 -2.72
C GLU A 2 30.72 7.53 -3.16
N ALA A 3 29.62 8.26 -2.91
CA ALA A 3 28.25 7.73 -3.10
C ALA A 3 27.22 8.83 -3.39
N LEU A 4 27.54 9.82 -4.23
CA LEU A 4 26.63 10.94 -4.51
C LEU A 4 26.82 11.60 -5.89
N LYS A 5 27.39 10.89 -6.87
CA LYS A 5 27.83 11.49 -8.15
C LYS A 5 27.35 10.63 -9.31
N GLY A 6 26.67 11.24 -10.29
CA GLY A 6 26.07 10.55 -11.44
C GLY A 6 27.03 9.64 -12.19
N GLU A 7 26.84 8.33 -12.03
CA GLU A 7 27.78 7.31 -12.51
C GLU A 7 27.59 6.91 -13.97
N GLU A 8 26.50 7.34 -14.63
CA GLU A 8 26.32 7.15 -16.07
C GLU A 8 25.65 8.38 -16.70
N THR A 9 26.23 8.87 -17.79
CA THR A 9 25.66 9.94 -18.61
C THR A 9 24.40 9.45 -19.32
N VAL A 10 23.53 10.39 -19.72
CA VAL A 10 22.32 10.05 -20.48
C VAL A 10 22.66 9.31 -21.80
N GLY A 11 23.83 9.60 -22.39
CA GLY A 11 24.32 8.92 -23.59
C GLY A 11 24.73 7.46 -23.33
N GLU A 12 25.36 7.18 -22.19
CA GLU A 12 25.72 5.81 -21.77
C GLU A 12 24.47 5.00 -21.43
N LEU A 13 23.51 5.60 -20.72
CA LEU A 13 22.20 5.00 -20.44
C LEU A 13 21.40 4.73 -21.73
N ALA A 14 21.41 5.68 -22.67
CA ALA A 14 20.76 5.55 -23.96
C ALA A 14 21.34 4.37 -24.76
N SER A 15 22.67 4.26 -24.78
CA SER A 15 23.38 3.19 -25.49
C SER A 15 23.17 1.83 -24.83
N ARG A 16 23.22 1.78 -23.49
CA ARG A 16 23.08 0.52 -22.73
C ARG A 16 21.67 -0.08 -22.83
N PHE A 17 20.64 0.78 -22.80
CA PHE A 17 19.25 0.34 -22.80
C PHE A 17 18.57 0.45 -24.16
N GLY A 18 19.28 0.92 -25.20
CA GLY A 18 18.72 1.12 -26.54
C GLY A 18 17.61 2.17 -26.59
N VAL A 19 17.66 3.16 -25.68
CA VAL A 19 16.63 4.19 -25.52
C VAL A 19 17.16 5.52 -26.03
N HIS A 20 16.34 6.31 -26.73
CA HIS A 20 16.79 7.62 -27.20
C HIS A 20 17.04 8.60 -26.02
N PRO A 21 18.14 9.38 -26.01
CA PRO A 21 18.46 10.32 -24.93
C PRO A 21 17.32 11.25 -24.51
N SER A 22 16.49 11.70 -25.47
CA SER A 22 15.33 12.55 -25.20
C SER A 22 14.26 11.87 -24.34
N MET A 23 14.12 10.55 -24.41
CA MET A 23 13.18 9.80 -23.57
C MET A 23 13.66 9.73 -22.12
N ILE A 24 14.97 9.54 -21.92
CA ILE A 24 15.57 9.54 -20.58
C ILE A 24 15.40 10.92 -19.93
N HIS A 25 15.58 12.01 -20.69
CA HIS A 25 15.30 13.36 -20.20
C HIS A 25 13.82 13.58 -19.83
N GLN A 26 12.89 13.07 -20.65
CA GLN A 26 11.46 13.13 -20.35
C GLN A 26 11.12 12.35 -19.09
N TRP A 27 11.61 11.12 -18.93
CA TRP A 27 11.38 10.32 -17.73
C TRP A 27 11.99 10.96 -16.48
N LYS A 28 13.18 11.55 -16.60
CA LYS A 28 13.81 12.29 -15.50
C LYS A 28 12.95 13.49 -15.08
N ARG A 29 12.39 14.24 -16.02
CA ARG A 29 11.48 15.35 -15.73
C ARG A 29 10.18 14.86 -15.09
N ALA A 30 9.55 13.84 -15.67
CA ALA A 30 8.33 13.24 -15.14
C ALA A 30 8.52 12.67 -13.73
N LEU A 31 9.69 12.08 -13.45
CA LEU A 31 10.03 11.57 -12.12
C LEU A 31 10.22 12.71 -11.11
N LEU A 32 10.92 13.80 -11.48
CA LEU A 32 11.10 14.95 -10.58
C LEU A 32 9.78 15.68 -10.30
N GLU A 33 8.94 15.83 -11.32
CA GLU A 33 7.61 16.47 -11.21
C GLU A 33 6.62 15.59 -10.45
N GLY A 34 6.62 14.28 -10.72
CA GLY A 34 5.75 13.31 -10.07
C GLY A 34 6.20 12.88 -8.67
N ALA A 35 7.49 12.98 -8.33
CA ALA A 35 8.01 12.52 -7.04
C ALA A 35 7.37 13.28 -5.87
N SER A 36 7.24 14.61 -5.97
CA SER A 36 6.60 15.41 -4.91
C SER A 36 5.18 14.92 -4.60
N GLY A 37 4.38 14.73 -5.65
CA GLY A 37 3.00 14.24 -5.51
C GLY A 37 2.89 12.78 -5.05
N VAL A 38 3.82 11.90 -5.42
CA VAL A 38 3.79 10.47 -5.07
C VAL A 38 4.16 10.23 -3.60
N PHE A 39 5.16 10.95 -3.08
CA PHE A 39 5.54 10.86 -1.67
C PHE A 39 4.53 11.57 -0.75
N GLU A 40 3.95 12.68 -1.18
CA GLU A 40 2.91 13.40 -0.42
C GLU A 40 1.57 12.64 -0.42
N ARG A 41 1.18 12.00 -1.54
CA ARG A 41 -0.05 11.21 -1.64
C ARG A 41 -0.03 9.96 -0.77
N ARG A 42 1.14 9.39 -0.47
CA ARG A 42 1.28 8.27 0.49
C ARG A 42 1.07 8.72 1.93
N SER A 43 1.54 9.93 2.27
CA SER A 43 1.28 10.55 3.58
C SER A 43 -0.22 10.86 3.77
N ARG A 44 -0.88 11.38 2.72
CA ARG A 44 -2.33 11.66 2.75
C ARG A 44 -3.23 10.42 2.63
N LYS A 45 -2.73 9.29 2.09
CA LYS A 45 -3.44 8.00 2.03
C LYS A 45 -3.30 7.13 3.28
N ALA A 46 -2.51 7.55 4.27
CA ALA A 46 -2.76 7.13 5.66
C ALA A 46 -4.00 7.87 6.20
N SER A 47 -5.06 7.90 5.38
CA SER A 47 -6.35 8.48 5.70
C SER A 47 -6.91 7.72 6.88
N GLU A 48 -6.98 8.42 8.01
CA GLU A 48 -8.01 8.30 9.03
C GLU A 48 -8.62 6.90 9.11
N VAL A 49 -7.99 6.04 9.91
CA VAL A 49 -8.75 4.96 10.52
C VAL A 49 -9.80 5.65 11.37
N ASP A 50 -11.04 5.66 10.88
CA ASP A 50 -12.18 6.19 11.61
C ASP A 50 -12.35 5.35 12.88
N GLU A 51 -11.91 5.89 14.01
CA GLU A 51 -11.91 5.21 15.30
C GLU A 51 -13.33 4.78 15.71
N GLU A 52 -14.35 5.49 15.23
CA GLU A 52 -15.76 5.14 15.42
C GLU A 52 -16.11 3.87 14.63
N GLN A 53 -15.71 3.78 13.36
CA GLN A 53 -15.88 2.55 12.57
C GLN A 53 -15.14 1.36 13.17
N VAL A 54 -13.94 1.56 13.71
CA VAL A 54 -13.19 0.48 14.39
C VAL A 54 -13.92 0.01 15.65
N LYS A 55 -14.46 0.94 16.44
CA LYS A 55 -15.23 0.62 17.64
C LYS A 55 -16.51 -0.15 17.30
N ASP A 56 -17.22 0.25 16.26
CA ASP A 56 -18.44 -0.41 15.79
C ASP A 56 -18.15 -1.82 15.27
N LEU A 57 -17.08 -1.99 14.49
CA LEU A 57 -16.63 -3.30 14.03
C LEU A 57 -16.26 -4.20 15.21
N HIS A 58 -15.56 -3.69 16.22
CA HIS A 58 -15.25 -4.46 17.43
C HIS A 58 -16.50 -4.86 18.22
N ALA A 59 -17.49 -3.97 18.34
CA ALA A 59 -18.76 -4.30 18.98
C ALA A 59 -19.48 -5.42 18.21
N LYS A 60 -19.52 -5.34 16.88
CA LYS A 60 -20.18 -6.35 16.04
C LYS A 60 -19.48 -7.70 16.11
N ILE A 61 -18.14 -7.73 16.14
CA ILE A 61 -17.37 -8.95 16.32
C ILE A 61 -17.72 -9.64 17.65
N ARG A 62 -17.86 -8.88 18.74
CA ARG A 62 -18.24 -9.44 20.05
C ARG A 62 -19.65 -10.01 20.04
N GLU A 63 -20.61 -9.29 19.47
CA GLU A 63 -22.00 -9.76 19.32
C GLU A 63 -22.04 -11.08 18.53
N LEU A 64 -21.36 -11.13 17.38
CA LEU A 64 -21.28 -12.33 16.54
C LEU A 64 -20.55 -13.48 17.24
N ALA A 65 -19.50 -13.21 18.01
CA ALA A 65 -18.80 -14.24 18.78
C ALA A 65 -19.71 -14.89 19.83
N VAL A 66 -20.50 -14.08 20.54
CA VAL A 66 -21.48 -14.59 21.52
C VAL A 66 -22.59 -15.38 20.83
N ALA A 67 -23.13 -14.87 19.72
CA ALA A 67 -24.15 -15.57 18.94
C ALA A 67 -23.64 -16.91 18.40
N ASN A 68 -22.41 -16.93 17.87
CA ASN A 68 -21.77 -18.15 17.39
C ASN A 68 -21.48 -19.16 18.51
N ASP A 69 -20.99 -18.72 19.68
CA ASP A 69 -20.80 -19.62 20.83
C ASP A 69 -22.13 -20.23 21.30
N PHE A 70 -23.17 -19.39 21.39
CA PHE A 70 -24.51 -19.85 21.73
C PHE A 70 -25.02 -20.90 20.74
N LEU A 71 -24.94 -20.61 19.44
CA LEU A 71 -25.36 -21.53 18.38
C LEU A 71 -24.55 -22.82 18.42
N ALA A 72 -23.22 -22.74 18.55
CA ALA A 72 -22.35 -23.91 18.67
C ALA A 72 -22.75 -24.78 19.87
N ARG A 73 -23.04 -24.18 21.03
CA ARG A 73 -23.52 -24.90 22.21
C ARG A 73 -24.88 -25.56 22.00
N LYS A 74 -25.80 -24.91 21.27
CA LYS A 74 -27.13 -25.45 20.97
C LYS A 74 -27.12 -26.52 19.89
N LEU A 75 -26.14 -26.48 18.98
CA LEU A 75 -25.96 -27.47 17.91
C LEU A 75 -25.17 -28.69 18.37
N LYS A 76 -24.36 -28.62 19.44
CA LYS A 76 -23.61 -29.77 20.02
C LYS A 76 -24.46 -31.04 20.24
N PRO A 77 -25.71 -30.96 20.77
CA PRO A 77 -26.57 -32.14 20.91
C PRO A 77 -27.09 -32.71 19.58
N TRP A 78 -27.03 -31.94 18.50
CA TRP A 78 -27.53 -32.30 17.17
C TRP A 78 -26.41 -32.77 16.22
N THR A 79 -25.15 -32.49 16.53
CA THR A 79 -23.97 -32.90 15.76
C THR A 79 -23.25 -34.13 16.33
N GLY A 80 -23.82 -34.79 17.34
CA GLY A 80 -23.34 -36.07 17.84
C GLY A 80 -23.76 -37.23 16.94
N LYS A 81 -22.78 -37.94 16.39
CA LYS A 81 -22.91 -39.32 15.90
C LYS A 81 -22.52 -40.28 17.01
#